data_AF-D5G4C4-F1
#
_entry.id   AF-D5G4C4-F1
#
_cell.length_a   1.000
_cell.length_b   1.000
_cell.length_c   1.000
_cell.angle_alpha   90.00
_cell.angle_beta   90.00
_cell.angle_gamma   90.00
#
_symmetry.space_group_name_H-M   'P 1'
#
loop_
_entity.id
_entity.type
_entity.pdbx_description
1 polymer ?
#
loop_
_entity_poly.entity_id
_entity_poly.type
_entity_poly.pdbx_seq_one_letter_code
_entity_poly.pdbx_strand_id
1 'polypeptide(L)'
;MVPGGYKSLTYTNRIQPLKQMCLFEFNGGICNDRTCLNQHFRELEVSDADILVELASAKEGKTEIEQALYNQGLREEIEKLKAQGIKDFMTVIAGIVAYRRKFLGDESRVLKLP
;
A
#
# COMPACT_ATOMS: atom_id res chain seq x y z
N MET A 1 9.80 1.70 -13.51
CA MET A 1 8.81 1.10 -12.57
C MET A 1 9.44 -0.13 -11.97
N VAL A 2 9.34 -0.31 -10.65
CA VAL A 2 9.91 -1.49 -9.96
C VAL A 2 9.08 -2.72 -10.33
N PRO A 3 9.69 -3.90 -10.57
CA PRO A 3 8.94 -5.14 -10.76
C PRO A 3 7.99 -5.36 -9.57
N GLY A 4 6.71 -5.57 -9.87
CA GLY A 4 5.65 -5.71 -8.85
C GLY A 4 4.89 -4.44 -8.48
N GLY A 5 5.31 -3.24 -8.95
CA GLY A 5 4.56 -2.00 -8.76
C GLY A 5 4.20 -1.72 -7.29
N TYR A 6 2.91 -1.55 -6.99
CA TYR A 6 2.40 -1.34 -5.62
C TYR A 6 2.55 -2.57 -4.70
N LYS A 7 2.85 -3.74 -5.26
CA LYS A 7 3.09 -4.99 -4.52
C LYS A 7 4.57 -5.32 -4.38
N SER A 8 5.46 -4.37 -4.68
CA SER A 8 6.90 -4.62 -4.61
C SER A 8 7.34 -4.93 -3.18
N LEU A 9 7.93 -6.11 -3.00
CA LEU A 9 8.54 -6.52 -1.74
C LEU A 9 9.74 -5.64 -1.34
N THR A 10 10.33 -4.91 -2.29
CA THR A 10 11.47 -4.01 -2.02
C THR A 10 11.08 -2.81 -1.16
N TYR A 11 9.81 -2.40 -1.19
CA TYR A 11 9.32 -1.19 -0.51
C TYR A 11 8.18 -1.48 0.47
N THR A 12 8.00 -2.73 0.89
CA THR A 12 6.96 -3.08 1.87
C THR A 12 7.36 -2.64 3.28
N ASN A 13 6.44 -1.99 3.98
CA ASN A 13 6.61 -1.59 5.38
C ASN A 13 6.51 -2.78 6.35
N ARG A 14 6.24 -4.00 5.85
CA ARG A 14 6.14 -5.23 6.66
C ARG A 14 7.49 -5.87 6.97
N ILE A 15 8.57 -5.42 6.34
CA ILE A 15 9.93 -5.91 6.63
C ILE A 15 10.30 -5.53 8.06
N GLN A 16 10.64 -6.51 8.89
CA GLN A 16 11.21 -6.28 10.21
C GLN A 16 12.74 -6.24 10.08
N PRO A 17 13.40 -5.07 10.23
CA PRO A 17 14.84 -4.97 9.96
C PRO A 17 15.71 -5.80 10.91
N LEU A 18 15.20 -6.06 12.11
CA LEU A 18 15.91 -6.79 13.17
C LEU A 18 15.66 -8.29 13.15
N LYS A 19 14.74 -8.78 12.30
CA LYS A 19 14.40 -10.20 12.20
C LYS A 19 15.13 -10.82 11.01
N GLN A 20 15.80 -11.93 11.22
CA GLN A 20 16.50 -12.63 10.15
C GLN A 20 15.51 -13.28 9.18
N MET A 21 15.84 -13.29 7.89
CA MET A 21 15.07 -14.02 6.88
C MET A 21 15.23 -15.53 7.06
N CYS A 22 14.18 -16.28 6.73
CA CYS A 22 14.23 -17.74 6.75
C CYS A 22 15.28 -18.22 5.75
N LEU A 23 16.32 -18.90 6.22
CA LEU A 23 17.42 -19.39 5.38
C LEU A 23 16.94 -20.33 4.28
N PHE A 24 15.93 -21.16 4.55
CA PHE A 24 15.37 -22.07 3.56
C PHE A 24 14.72 -21.32 2.40
N GLU A 25 13.92 -20.28 2.70
CA GLU A 25 13.32 -19.45 1.66
C GLU A 25 14.35 -18.58 0.95
N PHE A 26 15.36 -18.11 1.67
CA PHE A 26 16.46 -17.35 1.08
C PHE A 26 17.26 -18.17 0.06
N ASN A 27 17.41 -19.47 0.28
CA ASN A 27 18.02 -20.41 -0.68
C ASN A 27 17.07 -20.86 -1.80
N GLY A 28 15.86 -20.28 -1.90
CA GLY A 28 14.87 -20.60 -2.93
C GLY A 28 13.99 -21.81 -2.62
N GLY A 29 14.03 -22.33 -1.39
CA GLY A 29 13.12 -23.36 -0.91
C GLY A 29 11.80 -22.79 -0.39
N ILE A 30 10.88 -23.68 -0.02
CA ILE A 30 9.64 -23.32 0.69
C ILE A 30 9.80 -23.80 2.13
N CYS A 31 9.62 -22.91 3.11
CA CYS A 31 9.59 -23.33 4.51
C CYS A 31 8.18 -23.85 4.86
N ASN A 32 8.10 -25.09 5.32
CA ASN A 32 6.83 -25.71 5.78
C ASN A 32 6.75 -25.80 7.31
N ASP A 33 7.78 -25.33 8.02
CA ASP A 33 7.85 -25.38 9.47
C ASP A 33 6.96 -24.28 10.08
N ARG A 34 5.95 -24.70 10.84
CA ARG A 34 4.98 -23.80 11.49
C ARG A 34 5.53 -23.10 12.74
N THR A 35 6.70 -23.52 13.21
CA THR A 35 7.40 -22.97 14.38
C THR A 35 8.61 -22.12 13.99
N CYS A 36 8.79 -21.83 12.69
CA CYS A 36 9.89 -21.00 12.23
C CYS A 36 9.76 -19.58 12.80
N LEU A 37 10.77 -19.16 13.57
CA LEU A 37 10.83 -17.83 14.18
C LEU A 37 11.42 -16.77 13.26
N ASN A 38 11.84 -17.15 12.05
CA ASN A 38 12.45 -16.23 11.08
C ASN A 38 11.37 -15.51 10.26
N GLN A 39 11.77 -14.51 9.50
CA GLN A 39 10.88 -13.75 8.61
C GLN A 39 10.74 -14.48 7.28
N HIS A 40 9.50 -14.66 6.81
CA HIS A 40 9.19 -15.33 5.55
C HIS A 40 8.75 -14.34 4.47
N PHE A 41 9.10 -14.58 3.20
CA PHE A 41 8.67 -13.73 2.08
C PHE A 41 7.14 -13.68 1.94
N ARG A 42 6.46 -14.80 2.27
CA ARG A 42 5.00 -14.88 2.24
C ARG A 42 4.32 -13.92 3.23
N GLU A 43 4.97 -13.62 4.35
CA GLU A 43 4.48 -12.65 5.34
C GLU A 43 4.71 -11.20 4.89
N LEU A 44 5.69 -10.99 4.01
CA LEU A 44 6.02 -9.69 3.44
C LEU A 44 5.13 -9.31 2.26
N GLU A 45 4.47 -10.30 1.65
CA GLU A 45 3.48 -10.08 0.61
C GLU A 45 2.33 -9.24 1.18
N VAL A 46 2.05 -8.12 0.52
CA VAL A 46 0.97 -7.22 0.89
C VAL A 46 -0.23 -7.56 0.02
N SER A 47 -1.35 -7.88 0.66
CA SER A 47 -2.58 -8.20 -0.07
C SER A 47 -3.19 -6.94 -0.67
N ASP A 48 -3.96 -7.12 -1.73
CA ASP A 48 -4.64 -6.03 -2.44
C ASP A 48 -5.57 -5.25 -1.51
N ALA A 49 -6.25 -5.96 -0.61
CA ALA A 49 -7.11 -5.35 0.40
C ALA A 49 -6.30 -4.48 1.38
N ASP A 50 -5.13 -4.95 1.82
CA ASP A 50 -4.27 -4.20 2.74
C ASP A 50 -3.72 -2.91 2.09
N ILE A 51 -3.29 -2.99 0.83
CA ILE A 51 -2.82 -1.80 0.10
C ILE A 51 -3.95 -0.77 -0.05
N LEU A 52 -5.17 -1.21 -0.34
CA LEU A 52 -6.33 -0.32 -0.41
C LEU A 52 -6.63 0.33 0.95
N VAL A 53 -6.54 -0.43 2.04
CA VAL A 53 -6.75 0.10 3.39
C VAL A 53 -5.66 1.10 3.77
N GLU A 54 -4.39 0.84 3.47
CA GLU A 54 -3.29 1.78 3.73
C GLU A 54 -3.46 3.08 2.94
N LEU A 55 -3.80 2.98 1.64
CA LEU A 55 -4.07 4.14 0.80
C LEU A 55 -5.30 4.93 1.27
N ALA A 56 -6.34 4.24 1.73
CA ALA A 56 -7.56 4.85 2.28
C ALA A 56 -7.33 5.50 3.64
N SER A 57 -6.42 4.96 4.45
CA SER A 57 -6.09 5.45 5.81
C SER A 57 -5.05 6.57 5.80
N ALA A 58 -4.51 6.93 4.63
CA ALA A 58 -3.54 8.01 4.50
C ALA A 58 -4.19 9.35 4.91
N LYS A 59 -3.75 9.89 6.05
CA LYS A 59 -4.19 11.20 6.53
C LYS A 59 -3.38 12.29 5.85
N GLU A 60 -3.98 12.88 4.81
CA GLU A 60 -3.39 13.99 4.07
C GLU A 60 -4.09 15.30 4.42
N GLY A 61 -3.30 16.34 4.67
CA GLY A 61 -3.77 17.62 5.22
C GLY A 61 -2.95 18.04 6.44
N LYS A 62 -2.75 19.36 6.61
CA LYS A 62 -2.06 19.93 7.78
C LYS A 62 -3.03 20.15 8.94
N THR A 63 -4.31 20.37 8.63
CA THR A 63 -5.38 20.56 9.59
C THR A 63 -6.37 19.38 9.61
N GLU A 64 -7.08 19.20 10.72
CA GLU A 64 -8.13 18.17 10.86
C GLU A 64 -9.27 18.37 9.85
N ILE A 65 -9.53 19.62 9.44
CA ILE A 65 -10.56 19.96 8.44
C ILE A 65 -10.13 19.50 7.05
N GLU A 66 -8.89 19.75 6.64
CA GLU A 66 -8.36 19.24 5.36
C GLU A 66 -8.34 17.71 5.34
N GLN A 67 -8.00 17.07 6.46
CA GLN A 67 -8.05 15.60 6.58
C GLN A 67 -9.46 15.06 6.44
N ALA A 68 -10.46 15.72 7.03
CA ALA A 68 -11.86 15.31 6.89
C ALA A 68 -12.35 15.45 5.44
N LEU A 69 -12.01 16.56 4.77
CA LEU A 69 -12.31 16.81 3.36
C LEU A 69 -11.65 15.77 2.44
N TYR A 70 -10.38 15.45 2.69
CA TYR A 70 -9.65 14.43 1.94
C TYR A 70 -10.32 13.06 2.07
N ASN A 71 -10.62 12.64 3.30
CA ASN A 71 -11.26 11.36 3.59
C ASN A 71 -12.67 11.27 2.97
N GLN A 72 -13.43 12.36 3.01
CA GLN A 72 -14.75 12.41 2.40
C GLN A 72 -14.66 12.23 0.88
N GLY A 73 -13.84 13.03 0.19
CA GLY A 73 -13.71 12.92 -1.26
C GLY A 73 -13.06 11.61 -1.72
N LEU A 74 -12.19 11.02 -0.90
CA LEU A 74 -11.63 9.70 -1.17
C LEU A 74 -12.70 8.60 -1.13
N ARG A 75 -13.64 8.67 -0.17
CA ARG A 75 -14.79 7.76 -0.12
C ARG A 75 -15.67 7.91 -1.35
N GLU A 76 -15.97 9.15 -1.75
CA GLU A 76 -16.78 9.41 -2.95
C GLU A 76 -16.12 8.88 -4.22
N GLU A 77 -14.80 9.02 -4.36
CA GLU A 77 -14.07 8.50 -5.52
C GLU A 77 -14.06 6.97 -5.55
N ILE A 78 -13.87 6.32 -4.39
CA ILE A 78 -13.97 4.86 -4.26
C ILE A 78 -15.39 4.38 -4.60
N GLU A 79 -16.43 5.09 -4.15
CA GLU A 79 -17.82 4.76 -4.50
C GLU A 79 -18.10 4.93 -6.00
N LYS A 80 -17.55 5.97 -6.65
CA LYS A 80 -17.66 6.15 -8.10
C LYS A 80 -16.99 5.01 -8.87
N LEU A 81 -15.77 4.63 -8.48
CA LEU A 81 -15.04 3.51 -9.09
C LEU A 81 -15.82 2.19 -8.93
N LYS A 82 -16.42 1.99 -7.75
CA LYS A 82 -17.28 0.83 -7.47
C LYS A 82 -18.57 0.86 -8.30
N ALA A 83 -19.21 2.02 -8.45
CA ALA A 83 -20.42 2.21 -9.25
C ALA A 83 -20.16 2.00 -10.75
N GLN A 84 -18.96 2.31 -11.23
CA GLN A 84 -18.52 2.02 -12.60
C GLN A 84 -18.23 0.52 -12.83
N GLY A 85 -18.37 -0.33 -11.81
CA GLY A 85 -18.14 -1.78 -11.93
C GLY A 85 -16.66 -2.15 -12.07
N ILE A 86 -15.74 -1.20 -11.82
CA ILE A 86 -14.31 -1.41 -11.93
C ILE A 86 -13.86 -2.21 -10.70
N LYS A 87 -13.52 -3.48 -10.91
CA LYS A 87 -12.94 -4.37 -9.89
C LYS A 87 -11.43 -4.56 -10.06
N ASP A 88 -10.85 -3.96 -11.08
CA ASP A 88 -9.42 -4.07 -11.35
C ASP A 88 -8.62 -3.27 -10.32
N PHE A 89 -7.83 -3.99 -9.52
CA PHE A 89 -7.05 -3.46 -8.41
C PHE A 89 -6.11 -2.33 -8.86
N MET A 90 -5.42 -2.51 -9.98
CA MET A 90 -4.46 -1.53 -10.50
C MET A 90 -5.17 -0.24 -10.92
N THR A 91 -6.36 -0.35 -11.51
CA THR A 91 -7.17 0.80 -11.91
C THR A 91 -7.71 1.57 -10.70
N VAL A 92 -8.16 0.87 -9.66
CA VAL A 92 -8.62 1.50 -8.42
C VAL A 92 -7.49 2.24 -7.73
N ILE A 93 -6.31 1.63 -7.61
CA ILE A 93 -5.14 2.30 -7.05
C ILE A 93 -4.73 3.52 -7.89
N ALA A 94 -4.70 3.39 -9.21
CA ALA A 94 -4.37 4.52 -10.08
C ALA A 94 -5.33 5.70 -9.88
N GLY A 95 -6.63 5.42 -9.72
CA GLY A 95 -7.65 6.42 -9.39
C GLY A 95 -7.40 7.10 -8.03
N ILE A 96 -7.15 6.32 -6.97
CA ILE A 96 -6.85 6.83 -5.64
C ILE A 96 -5.57 7.70 -5.65
N VAL A 97 -4.51 7.24 -6.31
CA VAL A 97 -3.25 7.99 -6.44
C VAL A 97 -3.46 9.28 -7.26
N ALA A 98 -4.28 9.25 -8.31
CA ALA A 98 -4.61 10.43 -9.09
C ALA A 98 -5.41 11.46 -8.26
N TYR A 99 -6.38 11.02 -7.47
CA TYR A 99 -7.12 11.87 -6.53
C TYR A 99 -6.18 12.49 -5.50
N ARG A 100 -5.32 11.68 -4.90
CA ARG A 100 -4.31 12.13 -3.93
C ARG A 100 -3.40 13.22 -4.50
N ARG A 101 -2.89 13.03 -5.72
CA ARG A 101 -2.07 14.05 -6.42
C ARG A 101 -2.84 15.34 -6.68
N LYS A 102 -4.10 15.25 -7.12
CA LYS A 102 -4.97 16.42 -7.33
C LYS A 102 -5.21 17.19 -6.03
N PHE A 103 -5.43 16.48 -4.92
CA PHE A 103 -5.67 17.09 -3.63
C PHE A 103 -4.43 17.79 -3.06
N LEU A 104 -3.25 17.17 -3.17
CA LEU A 104 -1.99 17.77 -2.74
C LEU A 104 -1.52 18.91 -3.65
N GLY A 105 -2.06 19.02 -4.86
CA GLY A 105 -1.68 20.05 -5.85
C GLY A 105 -0.21 19.97 -6.30
N ASP A 106 0.48 18.87 -6.00
CA ASP A 106 1.92 18.72 -6.19
C ASP A 106 2.22 17.32 -6.75
N GLU A 107 2.64 17.27 -8.02
CA GLU A 107 2.92 16.02 -8.74
C GLU A 107 4.15 15.27 -8.18
N SER A 108 4.96 15.92 -7.33
CA SER A 108 6.29 15.44 -6.92
C SER A 108 6.41 15.01 -5.46
N ARG A 109 5.46 15.37 -4.59
CA ARG A 109 5.56 15.13 -3.15
C ARG A 109 5.16 13.71 -2.76
N VAL A 110 6.12 12.79 -2.86
CA VAL A 110 5.93 11.38 -2.45
C VAL A 110 6.33 11.14 -0.98
N LEU A 111 7.04 12.08 -0.34
CA LEU A 111 7.51 11.97 1.04
C LEU A 111 7.33 13.30 1.80
N LYS A 112 6.67 13.26 2.97
CA LYS A 112 6.90 14.26 4.03
C LYS A 112 8.19 13.86 4.71
N LEU A 113 9.31 14.48 4.32
CA LEU A 113 10.52 14.41 5.13
C LEU A 113 10.26 15.18 6.44
N PRO A 114 10.63 14.61 7.60
CA PRO A 114 10.56 15.30 8.89
C PRO A 114 11.49 16.53 8.94
#